data_AF-A0A814J7H8-F1
#
_entry.id   AF-A0A814J7H8-F1
#
_cell.length_a   1.000
_cell.length_b   1.000
_cell.length_c   1.000
_cell.angle_alpha   90.00
_cell.angle_beta   90.00
_cell.angle_gamma   90.00
#
_symmetry.space_group_name_H-M   'P 1'
#
loop_
_entity.id
_entity.type
_entity.pdbx_description
1 polymer ?
#
loop_
_entity_poly.entity_id
_entity_poly.type
_entity_poly.pdbx_seq_one_letter_code
_entity_poly.pdbx_strand_id
1 'polypeptide(L)'
;QCSVIFTGQTTYSTGNGPNAVVAVDVNGDGKADIIVANYGSNNVGVLLNIGNGTFAAQMTYSAGSGPVCLAAPDVNGDGKPDIIVANSVSSNVGVLLNYC
;
A
#
# COMPACT_ATOMS: atom_id res chain seq x y z
N GLN A 1 28.75 6.77 -17.05
CA GLN A 1 27.82 5.63 -16.97
C GLN A 1 27.40 5.49 -15.51
N CYS A 2 26.11 5.43 -15.21
CA CYS A 2 25.63 5.14 -13.86
C CYS A 2 25.65 3.61 -13.70
N SER A 3 26.46 3.08 -12.78
CA SER A 3 26.41 1.66 -12.44
C SER A 3 25.30 1.47 -11.42
N VAL A 4 24.33 0.61 -11.73
CA VAL A 4 23.25 0.26 -10.80
C VAL A 4 23.76 -0.85 -9.89
N ILE A 5 23.88 -0.56 -8.61
CA ILE A 5 24.28 -1.52 -7.58
C ILE A 5 23.15 -1.59 -6.56
N PHE A 6 22.67 -2.81 -6.29
CA PHE A 6 21.68 -3.06 -5.26
C PHE A 6 22.37 -3.53 -3.98
N THR A 7 21.96 -2.99 -2.84
CA THR A 7 22.32 -3.56 -1.52
C THR A 7 21.49 -4.82 -1.26
N GLY A 8 21.79 -5.54 -0.17
CA GLY A 8 20.92 -6.62 0.29
C GLY A 8 19.50 -6.12 0.56
N GLN A 9 18.51 -6.98 0.32
CA GLN A 9 17.10 -6.67 0.60
C GLN A 9 16.87 -6.54 2.11
N THR A 10 16.03 -5.59 2.50
CA THR A 10 15.45 -5.53 3.85
C THR A 10 13.99 -5.97 3.75
N THR A 11 13.59 -6.89 4.62
CA THR A 11 12.23 -7.44 4.62
C THR A 11 11.37 -6.76 5.69
N TYR A 12 10.14 -6.42 5.33
CA TYR A 12 9.14 -5.91 6.27
C TYR A 12 7.97 -6.89 6.36
N SER A 13 7.56 -7.21 7.58
CA SER A 13 6.39 -8.05 7.80
C SER A 13 5.13 -7.39 7.27
N THR A 14 4.29 -8.18 6.60
CA THR A 14 2.97 -7.75 6.14
C THR A 14 1.90 -8.81 6.49
N GLY A 15 0.73 -8.75 5.87
CA GLY A 15 -0.29 -9.77 5.99
C GLY A 15 0.04 -11.06 5.24
N ASN A 16 -0.88 -12.01 5.29
CA ASN A 16 -0.76 -13.29 4.60
C ASN A 16 -1.02 -13.12 3.10
N GLY A 17 -0.17 -13.72 2.27
CA GLY A 17 -0.30 -13.71 0.82
C GLY A 17 -0.30 -12.29 0.22
N PRO A 18 0.72 -11.46 0.44
CA PRO A 18 0.83 -10.17 -0.25
C PRO A 18 0.82 -10.41 -1.76
N ASN A 19 -0.10 -9.76 -2.48
CA ASN A 19 -0.39 -10.04 -3.88
C ASN A 19 -0.07 -8.86 -4.81
N ALA A 20 -0.30 -7.63 -4.34
CA ALA A 20 0.01 -6.41 -5.07
C ALA A 20 0.59 -5.34 -4.15
N VAL A 21 1.35 -4.41 -4.73
CA VAL A 21 1.96 -3.28 -4.04
C VAL A 21 1.89 -2.02 -4.89
N VAL A 22 1.69 -0.87 -4.26
CA VAL A 22 1.85 0.46 -4.86
C VAL A 22 2.67 1.35 -3.93
N ALA A 23 3.44 2.28 -4.50
CA ALA A 23 4.19 3.27 -3.76
C ALA A 23 3.63 4.67 -4.02
N VAL A 24 3.28 5.39 -2.96
CA VAL A 24 2.70 6.75 -3.00
C VAL A 24 2.93 7.43 -1.66
N ASP A 25 3.07 8.75 -1.64
CA ASP A 25 3.09 9.53 -0.40
C ASP A 25 1.67 9.62 0.17
N VAL A 26 1.31 8.70 1.09
CA VAL A 26 -0.06 8.57 1.58
C VAL A 26 -0.32 9.47 2.80
N ASN A 27 0.74 9.94 3.47
CA ASN A 27 0.64 10.81 4.64
C ASN A 27 1.01 12.28 4.36
N GLY A 28 1.43 12.61 3.14
CA GLY A 28 1.76 13.97 2.72
C GLY A 28 3.10 14.48 3.24
N ASP A 29 4.02 13.59 3.65
CA ASP A 29 5.33 13.98 4.21
C ASP A 29 6.43 14.16 3.15
N GLY A 30 6.09 14.00 1.88
CA GLY A 30 6.98 14.12 0.74
C GLY A 30 7.77 12.85 0.43
N LYS A 31 7.47 11.71 1.09
CA LYS A 31 8.16 10.44 0.88
C LYS A 31 7.18 9.40 0.38
N ALA A 32 7.61 8.60 -0.61
CA ALA A 32 6.81 7.47 -1.04
C ALA A 32 6.71 6.43 0.08
N ASP A 33 5.49 6.16 0.53
CA ASP A 33 5.10 5.07 1.40
C ASP A 33 4.75 3.81 0.57
N ILE A 34 4.52 2.69 1.24
CA ILE A 34 4.17 1.42 0.59
C ILE A 34 2.76 1.00 1.01
N ILE A 35 1.93 0.63 0.04
CA ILE A 35 0.60 0.06 0.25
C ILE A 35 0.59 -1.35 -0.33
N VAL A 36 0.15 -2.33 0.44
CA VAL A 36 0.18 -3.76 0.10
C VAL A 36 -1.23 -4.35 0.18
N ALA A 37 -1.65 -5.09 -0.85
CA ALA A 37 -2.85 -5.91 -0.84
C ALA A 37 -2.52 -7.30 -0.30
N ASN A 38 -3.04 -7.66 0.86
CA ASN A 38 -2.80 -8.96 1.49
C ASN A 38 -3.96 -9.90 1.18
N TYR A 39 -3.81 -10.70 0.12
CA TYR A 39 -4.85 -11.59 -0.39
C TYR A 39 -5.40 -12.53 0.70
N GLY A 40 -4.51 -13.19 1.43
CA GLY A 40 -4.88 -14.16 2.46
C GLY A 40 -5.42 -13.52 3.75
N SER A 41 -5.03 -12.28 4.04
CA SER A 41 -5.52 -11.55 5.22
C SER A 41 -6.78 -10.72 4.97
N ASN A 42 -7.24 -10.61 3.72
CA ASN A 42 -8.40 -9.77 3.34
C ASN A 42 -8.27 -8.33 3.84
N ASN A 43 -7.07 -7.76 3.77
CA ASN A 43 -6.80 -6.40 4.18
C ASN A 43 -5.82 -5.72 3.22
N VAL A 44 -5.83 -4.39 3.25
CA VAL A 44 -4.74 -3.56 2.74
C VAL A 44 -3.87 -3.21 3.93
N GLY A 45 -2.56 -3.14 3.75
CA GLY A 45 -1.73 -2.52 4.76
C GLY A 45 -0.75 -1.50 4.22
N VAL A 46 -0.43 -0.53 5.06
CA VAL A 46 0.36 0.66 4.77
C VAL A 46 1.62 0.63 5.62
N LEU A 47 2.78 0.77 4.98
CA LEU A 47 4.07 0.90 5.63
C LEU A 47 4.60 2.31 5.33
N LEU A 48 4.70 3.13 6.38
CA LEU A 48 5.16 4.52 6.25
C LEU A 48 6.68 4.59 6.14
N ASN A 49 7.17 5.40 5.23
CA ASN A 49 8.59 5.64 5.02
C ASN A 49 9.12 6.60 6.09
N ILE A 50 10.09 6.14 6.90
CA ILE A 50 10.63 6.97 7.98
C ILE A 50 11.81 7.86 7.53
N GLY A 51 12.13 7.87 6.24
CA GLY A 51 13.07 8.83 5.62
C GLY A 51 14.54 8.45 5.62
N ASN A 52 14.89 7.27 6.14
CA ASN A 52 16.27 6.75 6.13
C ASN A 52 16.41 5.47 5.27
N GLY A 53 15.48 5.27 4.33
CA GLY A 53 15.42 4.05 3.52
C GLY A 53 14.79 2.87 4.24
N THR A 54 14.14 3.09 5.38
CA THR A 54 13.37 2.07 6.11
C THR A 54 11.91 2.46 6.30
N PHE A 55 11.09 1.47 6.67
CA PHE A 55 9.66 1.63 6.84
C PHE A 55 9.22 1.26 8.25
N ALA A 56 8.18 1.94 8.74
CA ALA A 56 7.52 1.63 10.00
C ALA A 56 6.77 0.29 9.93
N ALA A 57 6.33 -0.20 11.10
CA ALA A 57 5.45 -1.36 11.17
C ALA A 57 4.15 -1.11 10.37
N GLN A 58 3.63 -2.17 9.74
CA GLN A 58 2.44 -2.06 8.91
C GLN A 58 1.20 -1.69 9.74
N MET A 59 0.48 -0.68 9.26
CA MET A 59 -0.92 -0.42 9.64
C MET A 59 -1.82 -1.19 8.68
N THR A 60 -2.97 -1.70 9.16
CA THR A 60 -3.88 -2.49 8.31
C THR A 60 -5.28 -1.91 8.30
N TYR A 61 -5.93 -2.02 7.15
CA TYR A 61 -7.28 -1.56 6.89
C TYR A 61 -8.05 -2.68 6.19
N SER A 62 -9.28 -2.95 6.64
CA SER A 62 -10.10 -4.01 6.07
C SER A 62 -10.36 -3.78 4.59
N ALA A 63 -10.30 -4.86 3.81
CA ALA A 63 -10.67 -4.89 2.41
C ALA A 63 -11.79 -5.92 2.18
N GLY A 64 -12.22 -6.08 0.93
CA GLY A 64 -13.01 -7.24 0.54
C GLY A 64 -12.16 -8.52 0.55
N SER A 65 -12.79 -9.64 0.20
CA SER A 65 -12.09 -10.93 0.18
C SER A 65 -11.18 -11.06 -1.04
N GLY A 66 -9.95 -11.52 -0.81
CA GLY A 66 -8.96 -11.75 -1.85
C GLY A 66 -8.60 -10.48 -2.64
N PRO A 67 -8.09 -9.42 -1.98
CA PRO A 67 -7.58 -8.24 -2.68
C PRO A 67 -6.39 -8.62 -3.58
N VAL A 68 -6.43 -8.23 -4.85
CA VAL A 68 -5.45 -8.63 -5.89
C VAL A 68 -4.84 -7.46 -6.65
N CYS A 69 -5.42 -6.27 -6.55
CA CYS A 69 -4.93 -5.09 -7.27
C CYS A 69 -5.21 -3.83 -6.45
N LEU A 70 -4.31 -2.84 -6.60
CA LEU A 70 -4.37 -1.56 -5.91
C LEU A 70 -4.18 -0.41 -6.90
N ALA A 71 -4.85 0.70 -6.63
CA ALA A 71 -4.50 2.02 -7.14
C ALA A 71 -4.62 3.02 -6.00
N ALA A 72 -3.83 4.10 -6.04
CA ALA A 72 -3.91 5.15 -5.02
C ALA A 72 -4.08 6.57 -5.60
N PRO A 73 -5.20 6.85 -6.30
CA PRO A 73 -5.54 8.20 -6.74
C PRO A 73 -6.25 8.99 -5.64
N ASP A 74 -6.29 10.31 -5.76
CA ASP A 74 -7.24 11.16 -5.05
C ASP A 74 -8.63 11.01 -5.74
N VAL A 75 -9.54 10.22 -5.16
CA VAL A 75 -10.86 9.97 -5.76
C VAL A 75 -11.92 10.95 -5.29
N ASN A 76 -11.73 11.56 -4.11
CA ASN A 76 -12.71 12.47 -3.51
C ASN A 76 -12.41 13.95 -3.81
N GLY A 77 -11.24 14.25 -4.36
CA GLY A 77 -10.78 15.59 -4.75
C GLY A 77 -10.23 16.43 -3.61
N ASP A 78 -9.79 15.82 -2.50
CA ASP A 78 -9.28 16.52 -1.32
C ASP A 78 -7.75 16.74 -1.32
N GLY A 79 -7.08 16.27 -2.37
CA GLY A 79 -5.63 16.38 -2.55
C GLY A 79 -4.84 15.27 -1.86
N LYS A 80 -5.48 14.27 -1.27
CA LYS A 80 -4.83 13.15 -0.58
C LYS A 80 -5.04 11.86 -1.38
N PRO A 81 -4.01 11.02 -1.54
CA PRO A 81 -4.19 9.72 -2.18
C PRO A 81 -5.12 8.84 -1.35
N ASP A 82 -6.23 8.41 -1.96
CA ASP A 82 -7.11 7.36 -1.45
C ASP A 82 -6.60 5.98 -1.88
N ILE A 83 -7.27 4.90 -1.47
CA ILE A 83 -6.91 3.54 -1.92
C ILE A 83 -8.12 2.88 -2.58
N ILE A 84 -7.96 2.50 -3.85
CA ILE A 84 -8.89 1.65 -4.57
C ILE A 84 -8.33 0.22 -4.57
N VAL A 85 -9.16 -0.76 -4.19
CA VAL A 85 -8.77 -2.17 -4.15
C VAL A 85 -9.75 -3.04 -4.92
N ALA A 86 -9.25 -3.88 -5.82
CA ALA A 86 -10.05 -4.90 -6.48
C ALA A 86 -10.00 -6.20 -5.66
N ASN A 87 -11.18 -6.70 -5.27
CA ASN A 87 -11.33 -7.90 -4.45
C ASN A 87 -11.91 -9.03 -5.29
N SER A 88 -11.03 -9.96 -5.68
CA SER A 88 -11.38 -11.02 -6.64
C SER A 88 -12.34 -12.06 -6.07
N VAL A 89 -12.23 -12.38 -4.77
CA VAL A 89 -13.08 -13.40 -4.15
C VAL A 89 -14.46 -12.83 -3.82
N SER A 90 -14.54 -11.60 -3.29
CA SER A 90 -15.84 -10.96 -3.03
C SER A 90 -16.46 -10.29 -4.26
N SER A 91 -15.83 -10.37 -5.43
CA SER A 91 -16.35 -9.84 -6.71
C SER A 91 -16.77 -8.36 -6.63
N ASN A 92 -15.97 -7.53 -5.95
CA ASN A 92 -16.27 -6.11 -5.77
C ASN A 92 -15.00 -5.24 -5.78
N VAL A 93 -15.20 -3.94 -5.84
CA VAL A 93 -14.15 -2.92 -5.66
C VAL A 93 -14.42 -2.20 -4.35
N GLY A 94 -13.38 -2.03 -3.53
CA GLY A 94 -13.40 -1.21 -2.32
C GLY A 94 -12.70 0.12 -2.55
N VAL A 95 -13.17 1.16 -1.88
CA VAL A 95 -12.51 2.47 -1.78
C VAL A 95 -12.30 2.77 -0.30
N LEU A 96 -11.06 3.04 0.08
CA LEU A 96 -10.69 3.51 1.40
C LEU A 96 -10.31 4.99 1.25
N LEU A 97 -11.14 5.86 1.79
CA LEU A 97 -10.88 7.30 1.76
C LEU A 97 -9.81 7.66 2.79
N ASN A 98 -8.82 8.42 2.33
CA ASN A 98 -7.80 8.99 3.17
C ASN A 98 -8.27 10.35 3.69
N TYR A 99 -8.14 10.57 4.99
CA TYR A 99 -8.51 11.83 5.63
C TYR A 99 -7.34 12.51 6.34
N CYS A 100 -6.14 11.89 6.33
CA CYS A 100 -4.94 12.38 7.00
C CYS A 100 -4.43 13.68 6.41
#